data_AF-A0A937V9I0-F1
#
_entry.id   AF-A0A937V9I0-F1
#
_cell.length_a   1.000
_cell.length_b   1.000
_cell.length_c   1.000
_cell.angle_alpha   90.00
_cell.angle_beta   90.00
_cell.angle_gamma   90.00
#
_symmetry.space_group_name_H-M   'P 1'
#
loop_
_entity.id
_entity.type
_entity.pdbx_description
1 polymer ?
#
loop_
_entity_poly.entity_id
_entity_poly.type
_entity_poly.pdbx_seq_one_letter_code
_entity_poly.pdbx_strand_id
1 'polypeptide(L)' 'MEKQNITLALPKDILKRVKVMAAEEGTSISAIMEELLQNRLGRHEGYEKARQRQSVVLAKGLEMGTGGKAVWRRDQLHER' A
#
# COMPACT_ATOMS: atom_id res chain seq x y z
N MET A 1 6.84 16.54 11.61
CA MET A 1 7.85 15.94 10.72
C MET A 1 8.68 17.06 10.13
N GLU A 2 9.99 16.88 10.09
CA GLU A 2 10.88 17.83 9.40
C GLU A 2 10.62 17.77 7.89
N LYS A 3 10.55 18.91 7.22
CA LYS A 3 10.31 19.00 5.77
C LYS A 3 11.55 19.54 5.06
N GLN A 4 11.97 18.89 3.98
CA GLN A 4 13.05 19.35 3.11
C GLN A 4 12.48 19.89 1.80
N ASN A 5 12.86 21.12 1.44
CA ASN A 5 12.45 21.73 0.18
C ASN A 5 13.21 21.12 -1.00
N ILE A 6 12.48 20.81 -2.07
CA ILE A 6 13.03 20.28 -3.33
C ILE A 6 12.53 21.11 -4.50
N THR A 7 13.38 21.28 -5.52
CA THR A 7 13.00 21.96 -6.78
C THR A 7 12.68 20.91 -7.84
N LEU A 8 11.50 21.01 -8.45
CA LEU A 8 11.04 20.09 -9.49
C LEU A 8 10.77 20.86 -10.79
N ALA A 9 11.27 20.33 -11.89
CA ALA A 9 10.92 20.82 -13.23
C ALA A 9 9.68 20.06 -13.73
N LEU A 10 8.61 20.80 -14.05
CA LEU A 10 7.38 20.25 -14.61
C LEU A 10 6.98 21.02 -15.86
N PRO A 11 6.31 20.36 -16.84
CA PRO A 11 5.71 21.05 -17.97
C PRO A 11 4.78 22.18 -17.52
N LYS A 12 4.89 23.33 -18.19
CA LYS A 12 4.14 24.55 -17.81
C LYS A 12 2.62 24.35 -17.85
N ASP A 13 2.14 23.53 -18.78
CA ASP A 13 0.73 23.21 -18.93
C ASP A 13 0.22 22.35 -17.76
N ILE A 14 1.00 21.37 -17.30
CA ILE A 14 0.69 20.58 -16.11
C ILE A 14 0.65 21.48 -14.87
N LEU A 15 1.66 22.33 -14.69
CA LEU A 15 1.73 23.24 -13.53
C LEU A 15 0.52 24.18 -13.45
N LYS A 16 0.01 24.65 -14.60
CA LYS A 16 -1.22 25.46 -14.64
C LYS A 16 -2.44 24.68 -14.16
N ARG A 17 -2.63 23.45 -14.63
CA ARG A 17 -3.78 22.61 -14.25
C ARG A 17 -3.74 22.25 -12.75
N VAL A 18 -2.56 21.89 -12.24
CA VAL A 18 -2.39 21.56 -10.81
C VAL A 18 -2.65 22.79 -9.93
N LYS A 19 -2.27 24.00 -10.36
CA LYS A 19 -2.61 25.23 -9.63
C LYS A 19 -4.11 25.45 -9.52
N VAL A 20 -4.85 25.22 -10.59
CA VAL A 20 -6.31 25.35 -10.60
C VAL A 20 -6.93 24.32 -9.65
N MET A 21 -6.55 23.05 -9.79
CA MET A 21 -6.99 21.96 -8.91
C MET A 21 -6.71 22.26 -7.43
N ALA A 22 -5.49 22.71 -7.10
CA ALA A 22 -5.14 23.06 -5.72
C ALA A 22 -6.02 24.19 -5.17
N ALA A 23 -6.34 25.19 -5.99
CA ALA A 23 -7.23 26.27 -5.59
C ALA A 23 -8.68 25.79 -5.40
N GLU A 24 -9.18 24.92 -6.28
CA GLU A 24 -10.52 24.33 -6.18
C GLU A 24 -10.68 23.46 -4.93
N GLU A 25 -9.65 22.71 -4.56
CA GLU A 25 -9.62 21.84 -3.37
C GLU A 25 -9.23 22.57 -2.08
N GLY A 26 -8.91 23.87 -2.13
CA GLY A 26 -8.47 24.64 -0.97
C GLY A 26 -7.14 24.16 -0.38
N THR A 27 -6.28 23.56 -1.21
CA THR A 27 -5.01 22.95 -0.81
C THR A 27 -3.81 23.60 -1.52
N SER A 28 -2.61 23.08 -1.30
CA SER A 28 -1.39 23.53 -1.98
C SER A 28 -0.82 22.46 -2.90
N ILE A 29 -0.06 22.88 -3.91
CA ILE A 29 0.69 21.95 -4.78
C ILE A 29 1.57 21.01 -3.96
N SER A 30 2.22 21.54 -2.91
CA SER A 30 3.07 20.76 -2.02
C SER A 30 2.27 19.71 -1.25
N ALA A 31 1.05 20.02 -0.81
CA ALA A 31 0.18 19.07 -0.13
C ALA A 31 -0.31 17.96 -1.07
N ILE A 32 -0.71 18.30 -2.31
CA ILE A 32 -1.06 17.32 -3.34
C ILE A 32 0.14 16.40 -3.63
N MET A 33 1.34 16.96 -3.74
CA MET A 33 2.56 16.18 -3.96
C MET A 33 2.88 15.27 -2.77
N GLU A 34 2.75 15.77 -1.55
CA GLU A 34 2.94 15.00 -0.32
C GLU A 34 1.99 13.80 -0.28
N GLU A 35 0.71 14.00 -0.57
CA GLU A 35 -0.29 12.93 -0.64
C GLU A 35 0.04 11.90 -1.73
N LEU A 36 0.39 12.34 -2.94
CA LEU A 36 0.76 11.45 -4.05
C LEU A 36 1.98 10.58 -3.69
N LEU A 37 2.99 11.17 -3.04
CA LEU A 37 4.19 10.46 -2.60
C LEU A 37 3.86 9.47 -1.47
N GLN A 38 3.09 9.89 -0.46
CA GLN A 38 2.67 9.01 0.63
C GLN A 38 1.84 7.82 0.12
N ASN A 39 0.89 8.06 -0.79
CA ASN A 39 0.10 7.00 -1.40
C ASN A 39 0.96 6.02 -2.22
N ARG A 40 1.98 6.54 -2.93
CA ARG A 40 2.91 5.68 -3.69
C ARG A 40 3.83 4.86 -2.78
N LEU A 41 4.36 5.47 -1.72
CA LEU A 41 5.16 4.79 -0.70
C LEU A 41 4.33 3.75 0.05
N GLY A 42 3.11 4.10 0.48
CA GLY A 42 2.21 3.18 1.17
C GLY A 42 1.86 1.95 0.33
N ARG A 43 1.61 2.12 -0.98
CA ARG A 43 1.40 0.97 -1.88
C ARG A 43 2.66 0.10 -2.03
N HIS A 44 3.83 0.71 -2.14
CA HIS A 44 5.09 0.00 -2.28
C HIS A 44 5.43 -0.79 -1.00
N GLU A 45 5.34 -0.14 0.16
CA GLU A 45 5.57 -0.76 1.45
C GLU A 45 4.52 -1.81 1.80
N GLY A 46 3.25 -1.58 1.46
CA GLY A 46 2.16 -2.52 1.73
C GLY A 46 2.39 -3.86 1.05
N TYR A 47 2.79 -3.83 -0.22
CA TYR A 47 3.16 -5.05 -0.94
C TYR A 47 4.36 -5.76 -0.31
N GLU A 48 5.47 -5.04 -0.05
CA GLU A 48 6.68 -5.66 0.50
C GLU A 48 6.45 -6.20 1.93
N LYS A 49 5.70 -5.48 2.78
CA LYS A 49 5.32 -5.95 4.12
C LYS A 49 4.45 -7.20 4.04
N ALA A 50 3.45 -7.22 3.14
CA ALA A 50 2.59 -8.38 2.94
C ALA A 50 3.41 -9.58 2.45
N ARG A 51 4.28 -9.38 1.46
CA ARG A 51 5.20 -10.39 0.93
C ARG A 51 6.10 -10.95 2.02
N GLN A 52 6.77 -10.10 2.80
CA GLN A 52 7.66 -10.53 3.87
C GLN A 52 6.91 -11.34 4.94
N ARG A 53 5.74 -10.85 5.36
CA ARG A 53 4.87 -11.58 6.30
C ARG A 53 4.49 -12.96 5.78
N GLN A 54 4.04 -13.04 4.53
CA GLN A 54 3.61 -14.29 3.92
C GLN A 54 4.77 -15.28 3.75
N SER A 55 5.96 -14.79 3.36
CA SER A 55 7.18 -15.61 3.24
C SER A 55 7.58 -16.24 4.58
N VAL A 56 7.48 -15.49 5.69
CA VAL A 56 7.73 -16.04 7.03
C VAL A 56 6.71 -17.12 7.40
N VAL A 57 5.43 -16.91 7.08
CA VAL A 57 4.38 -17.91 7.31
C VAL A 57 4.61 -19.17 6.46
N LEU A 58 5.02 -19.03 5.20
CA LEU A 58 5.34 -20.17 4.34
C LEU A 58 6.56 -20.96 4.83
N ALA A 59 7.61 -20.27 5.26
CA ALA A 59 8.83 -20.91 5.76
C ALA A 59 8.61 -21.64 7.09
N LYS A 60 7.82 -21.06 8.00
CA LYS A 60 7.49 -21.68 9.28
C LYS A 60 6.42 -22.77 9.14
N GLY A 61 5.50 -22.61 8.19
CA GLY A 61 4.27 -23.40 8.12
C GLY A 61 3.24 -22.96 9.16
N LEU A 62 2.00 -23.45 9.00
CA LEU A 62 0.91 -23.25 9.96
C LEU A 62 0.74 -24.50 10.82
N GLU A 63 0.78 -24.36 12.13
CA GLU A 63 0.43 -25.43 13.06
C GLU A 63 -1.09 -25.63 13.06
N MET A 64 -1.56 -26.50 12.17
CA MET A 64 -2.99 -26.80 12.02
C MET A 64 -3.45 -27.95 12.92
N GLY A 65 -2.61 -28.44 13.84
CA GLY A 65 -2.93 -29.57 14.73
C GLY A 65 -3.12 -30.92 14.01
N THR A 66 -2.81 -30.99 12.71
CA THR A 66 -3.05 -32.16 11.85
C THR A 66 -1.87 -33.14 11.83
N GLY A 67 -0.72 -32.79 12.42
CA GLY A 67 0.51 -33.58 12.28
C GLY A 67 0.92 -33.80 10.82
N GLY A 68 0.54 -32.90 9.90
CA GLY A 68 0.81 -33.02 8.47
C GLY A 68 -0.20 -33.87 7.69
N LYS A 69 -1.26 -34.39 8.32
CA LYS A 69 -2.31 -35.19 7.66
C LYS A 69 -3.68 -34.59 7.91
N ALA A 70 -4.33 -34.10 6.87
CA ALA A 70 -5.73 -33.72 6.96
C ALA A 70 -6.59 -34.97 7.22
N VAL A 71 -7.23 -35.02 8.39
CA VAL A 71 -8.12 -36.13 8.80
C VAL A 71 -9.56 -35.93 8.31
N TRP A 72 -9.88 -34.70 7.90
CA TRP A 72 -11.19 -34.28 7.42
C TRP A 72 -11.25 -34.30 5.89
N ARG A 73 -12.43 -34.61 5.36
CA ARG A 73 -12.76 -34.42 3.95
C ARG A 73 -13.53 -33.11 3.76
N ARG A 74 -13.46 -32.53 2.55
CA ARG A 74 -14.03 -31.19 2.26
C ARG A 74 -15.53 -31.11 2.56
N ASP A 75 -16.27 -32.18 2.30
CA ASP A 75 -17.68 -32.38 2.59
C ASP A 75 -18.00 -32.35 4.10
N GLN A 76 -17.07 -32.79 4.94
CA GLN A 76 -17.22 -32.78 6.41
C GLN A 76 -17.00 -31.39 7.04
N LEU A 77 -16.38 -30.46 6.30
CA LEU A 77 -16.15 -29.08 6.73
C LEU A 77 -17.32 -28.13 6.40
N HIS A 78 -18.29 -28.60 5.60
CA HIS A 78 -19.45 -27.83 5.20
C HIS A 78 -20.73 -28.41 5.81
N GLU A 79 -20.92 -28.20 7.11
CA GLU A 79 -22.24 -28.16 7.75
C GLU A 79 -22.41 -26.76 8.35
N ARG A 80 -23.05 -25.88 7.59
CA ARG A 80 -23.65 -24.63 8.06
C ARG A 80 -24.94 -24.38 7.32
#